data_AF-A0A1V0BH77-F1
#
_entry.id   AF-A0A1V0BH77-F1
#
_cell.length_a   1.000
_cell.length_b   1.000
_cell.length_c   1.000
_cell.angle_alpha   90.00
_cell.angle_beta   90.00
_cell.angle_gamma   90.00
#
_symmetry.space_group_name_H-M   'P 1'
#
loop_
_entity.id
_entity.type
_entity.pdbx_description
1 polymer ?
#
loop_
_entity_poly.entity_id
_entity_poly.type
_entity_poly.pdbx_seq_one_letter_code
_entity_poly.pdbx_strand_id
1 'polypeptide(L)'
;MTMCETVVPILIAQLKALYARECRTHQDLRLHITEALAHFGSQIQALQLQDPLEMQFLEVYGHLAIWRIEQFRNDILQRVTMLNASPLVQRAIQMLPSCTAITWQTTDPEPASVPSIKQAKLQHITTGFLALLHGLEQIQQQMLGLIQGLRNLQDAAA
;
A
#
# COMPACT_ATOMS: atom_id res chain seq x y z
N MET A 1 4.39 32.10 26.47
CA MET A 1 3.85 30.84 25.92
C MET A 1 3.60 31.04 24.44
N THR A 2 4.58 30.69 23.63
CA THR A 2 4.55 30.81 22.17
C THR A 2 3.66 29.71 21.59
N MET A 3 2.89 30.00 20.53
CA MET A 3 1.96 29.06 19.90
C MET A 3 2.55 27.67 19.57
N CYS A 4 3.88 27.51 19.48
CA CYS A 4 4.54 26.22 19.31
C CYS A 4 4.36 25.25 20.49
N GLU A 5 4.33 25.73 21.74
CA GLU A 5 4.35 24.89 22.94
C GLU A 5 3.10 23.99 23.07
N THR A 6 1.96 24.42 22.54
CA THR A 6 0.70 23.68 22.58
C THR A 6 0.28 23.08 21.23
N VAL A 7 0.66 23.70 20.11
CA VAL A 7 0.20 23.26 18.78
C VAL A 7 0.89 21.97 18.33
N VAL A 8 2.20 21.83 18.55
CA VAL A 8 2.95 20.63 18.13
C VAL A 8 2.49 19.38 18.88
N PRO A 9 2.34 19.39 20.22
CA PRO A 9 1.86 18.21 20.96
C PRO A 9 0.43 17.79 20.56
N ILE A 10 -0.47 18.75 20.34
CA ILE A 10 -1.85 18.48 19.90
C ILE A 10 -1.84 17.84 18.52
N LEU A 11 -1.07 18.39 17.57
CA LEU A 11 -0.95 17.85 16.22
C LEU A 11 -0.38 16.42 16.22
N ILE A 12 0.64 16.15 17.03
CA ILE A 12 1.20 14.79 17.21
C ILE A 12 0.12 13.83 17.72
N ALA A 13 -0.66 14.22 18.73
CA ALA A 13 -1.73 13.38 19.28
C ALA A 13 -2.81 13.06 18.24
N GLN A 14 -3.23 14.07 17.47
CA GLN A 14 -4.22 13.91 16.39
C GLN A 14 -3.70 13.04 15.25
N LEU A 15 -2.44 13.22 14.83
CA LEU A 15 -1.80 12.37 13.81
C LEU A 15 -1.61 10.93 14.29
N LYS A 16 -1.28 10.70 15.57
CA LYS A 16 -1.25 9.34 16.13
C LYS A 16 -2.62 8.66 16.08
N ALA A 17 -3.69 9.40 16.36
CA ALA A 17 -5.05 8.86 16.26
C ALA A 17 -5.43 8.52 14.81
N LEU A 18 -5.09 9.40 13.86
CA LEU A 18 -5.24 9.14 12.43
C LEU A 18 -4.42 7.90 12.01
N TYR A 19 -3.16 7.83 12.43
CA TYR A 19 -2.26 6.70 12.17
C TYR A 19 -2.82 5.38 12.71
N ALA A 20 -3.32 5.35 13.94
CA ALA A 20 -3.93 4.14 14.49
C ALA A 20 -5.16 3.66 13.68
N ARG A 21 -5.97 4.59 13.16
CA ARG A 21 -7.10 4.25 12.29
C ARG A 21 -6.63 3.71 10.94
N GLU A 22 -5.63 4.33 10.34
CA GLU A 22 -5.04 3.85 9.09
C GLU A 22 -4.38 2.48 9.26
N CYS A 23 -3.71 2.23 10.39
CA CYS A 23 -3.11 0.92 10.67
C CYS A 23 -4.13 -0.21 10.71
N ARG A 24 -5.29 0.00 11.34
CA ARG A 24 -6.37 -1.01 11.34
C ARG A 24 -6.83 -1.31 9.93
N THR A 25 -7.14 -0.28 9.16
CA THR A 25 -7.64 -0.53 7.81
C THR A 25 -6.57 -1.05 6.85
N HIS A 26 -5.31 -0.70 7.07
CA HIS A 26 -4.19 -1.30 6.38
C HIS A 26 -4.12 -2.80 6.69
N GLN A 27 -4.28 -3.21 7.96
CA GLN A 27 -4.29 -4.63 8.32
C GLN A 27 -5.40 -5.39 7.60
N ASP A 28 -6.60 -4.82 7.53
CA ASP A 28 -7.73 -5.42 6.79
C ASP A 28 -7.41 -5.56 5.28
N LEU A 29 -6.87 -4.51 4.66
CA LEU A 29 -6.47 -4.56 3.24
C LEU A 29 -5.35 -5.57 3.00
N ARG A 30 -4.34 -5.60 3.87
CA ARG A 30 -3.23 -6.56 3.81
C ARG A 30 -3.74 -8.00 3.90
N LEU A 31 -4.69 -8.27 4.79
CA LEU A 31 -5.32 -9.58 4.92
C LEU A 31 -6.00 -9.96 3.60
N HIS A 32 -6.89 -9.11 3.08
CA HIS A 32 -7.61 -9.39 1.83
C HIS A 32 -6.69 -9.57 0.63
N ILE A 33 -5.60 -8.80 0.54
CA ILE A 33 -4.59 -8.95 -0.52
C ILE A 33 -3.87 -10.29 -0.39
N THR A 34 -3.49 -10.69 0.83
CA THR A 34 -2.80 -11.96 1.10
C THR A 34 -3.70 -13.16 0.79
N GLU A 35 -4.98 -13.08 1.15
CA GLU A 35 -5.97 -14.11 0.83
C GLU A 35 -6.21 -14.22 -0.67
N ALA A 36 -6.32 -13.09 -1.38
CA ALA A 36 -6.47 -13.08 -2.83
C ALA A 36 -5.24 -13.68 -3.52
N LEU A 37 -4.03 -13.33 -3.07
CA LEU A 37 -2.78 -13.91 -3.56
C LEU A 37 -2.76 -15.44 -3.36
N ALA A 38 -3.09 -15.92 -2.16
CA ALA A 38 -3.12 -17.35 -1.87
C ALA A 38 -4.16 -18.08 -2.73
N HIS A 39 -5.33 -17.48 -2.94
CA HIS A 39 -6.39 -18.03 -3.77
C HIS A 39 -5.97 -18.11 -5.24
N PHE A 40 -5.63 -16.99 -5.88
CA PHE A 40 -5.30 -16.99 -7.31
C PHE A 40 -4.00 -17.72 -7.61
N GLY A 41 -3.00 -17.61 -6.73
CA GLY A 41 -1.72 -18.30 -6.87
C GLY A 41 -1.88 -19.81 -6.86
N SER A 42 -2.62 -20.36 -5.89
CA SER A 42 -2.87 -21.81 -5.80
C SER A 42 -3.70 -22.35 -6.96
N GLN A 43 -4.76 -21.64 -7.36
CA GLN A 43 -5.61 -22.04 -8.49
C GLN A 43 -4.83 -22.10 -9.81
N ILE A 44 -4.01 -21.09 -10.10
CA ILE A 44 -3.18 -21.07 -11.31
C ILE A 44 -2.09 -22.14 -11.24
N GLN A 45 -1.49 -22.37 -10.07
CA GLN A 45 -0.44 -23.37 -9.90
C GLN A 45 -0.95 -24.80 -10.10
N ALA A 46 -2.22 -25.09 -9.76
CA ALA A 46 -2.81 -26.42 -9.89
C ALA A 46 -3.02 -26.90 -11.34
N LEU A 47 -3.22 -25.97 -12.30
CA LEU A 47 -3.49 -26.28 -13.71
C LEU A 47 -2.33 -27.02 -14.38
N GLN A 48 -2.57 -28.14 -15.08
CA GLN A 48 -1.51 -28.91 -15.74
C GLN A 48 -1.31 -28.50 -17.22
N LEU A 49 -2.25 -27.76 -17.79
CA LEU A 49 -2.29 -27.26 -19.17
C LEU A 49 -2.19 -28.34 -20.25
N GLN A 50 -2.61 -29.56 -19.92
CA GLN A 50 -2.70 -30.66 -20.89
C GLN A 50 -4.03 -30.65 -21.66
N ASP A 51 -5.07 -30.03 -21.07
CA ASP A 51 -6.41 -29.88 -21.63
C ASP A 51 -6.63 -28.43 -22.13
N PRO A 52 -7.15 -28.22 -23.37
CA PRO A 52 -7.58 -26.91 -23.84
C PRO A 52 -8.51 -26.15 -22.89
N LEU A 53 -9.34 -26.85 -22.11
CA LEU A 53 -10.21 -26.24 -21.10
C LEU A 53 -9.40 -25.62 -19.95
N GLU A 54 -8.29 -26.23 -19.55
CA GLU A 54 -7.40 -25.68 -18.52
C GLU A 54 -6.69 -24.40 -18.98
N MET A 55 -6.41 -24.27 -20.28
CA MET A 55 -5.92 -23.01 -20.85
C MET A 55 -6.97 -21.90 -20.72
N GLN A 56 -8.25 -22.20 -20.97
CA GLN A 56 -9.33 -21.22 -20.77
C GLN A 56 -9.47 -20.83 -19.30
N PHE A 57 -9.36 -21.79 -18.37
CA PHE A 57 -9.36 -21.47 -16.95
C PHE A 57 -8.17 -20.60 -16.55
N LEU A 58 -6.96 -20.86 -17.08
CA LEU A 58 -5.79 -20.01 -16.84
C LEU A 58 -6.06 -18.56 -17.26
N GLU A 59 -6.68 -18.36 -18.42
CA GLU A 59 -7.04 -17.02 -18.90
C GLU A 59 -8.06 -16.37 -17.98
N VAL A 60 -9.15 -17.06 -17.63
CA VAL A 60 -10.21 -16.51 -16.77
C VAL A 60 -9.69 -16.17 -15.38
N TYR A 61 -9.05 -17.11 -14.69
CA TYR A 61 -8.46 -16.87 -13.37
C TYR A 61 -7.42 -15.75 -13.41
N GLY A 62 -6.64 -15.72 -14.48
CA GLY A 62 -5.65 -14.69 -14.66
C GLY A 62 -6.24 -13.29 -14.85
N HIS A 63 -7.34 -13.15 -15.60
CA HIS A 63 -8.04 -11.88 -15.75
C HIS A 63 -8.71 -11.46 -14.43
N LEU A 64 -9.35 -12.39 -13.71
CA LEU A 64 -9.95 -12.10 -12.41
C LEU A 64 -8.92 -11.63 -11.39
N ALA A 65 -7.74 -12.23 -11.37
CA ALA A 65 -6.64 -11.83 -10.51
C ALA A 65 -6.15 -10.40 -10.83
N ILE A 66 -5.94 -10.09 -12.12
CA ILE A 66 -5.54 -8.74 -12.57
C ILE A 66 -6.61 -7.72 -12.20
N TRP A 67 -7.88 -8.01 -12.47
CA TRP A 67 -8.98 -7.14 -12.07
C TRP A 67 -9.00 -6.89 -10.56
N ARG A 68 -8.75 -7.93 -9.76
CA ARG A 68 -8.70 -7.79 -8.30
C ARG A 68 -7.51 -6.94 -7.83
N ILE A 69 -6.35 -7.06 -8.50
CA ILE A 69 -5.17 -6.20 -8.25
C ILE A 69 -5.50 -4.73 -8.55
N GLU A 70 -6.16 -4.46 -9.67
CA GLU A 70 -6.62 -3.12 -10.06
C GLU A 70 -7.59 -2.52 -9.03
N GLN A 71 -8.54 -3.31 -8.53
CA GLN A 71 -9.45 -2.87 -7.46
C GLN A 71 -8.68 -2.45 -6.20
N PHE A 72 -7.75 -3.28 -5.72
CA PHE A 72 -6.93 -2.93 -4.56
C PHE A 72 -6.04 -1.71 -4.80
N ARG A 73 -5.47 -1.57 -6.00
CA ARG A 73 -4.71 -0.38 -6.41
C ARG A 73 -5.55 0.88 -6.28
N ASN A 74 -6.79 0.86 -6.78
CA ASN A 74 -7.69 2.01 -6.70
C ASN A 74 -8.08 2.33 -5.25
N ASP A 75 -8.38 1.32 -4.44
CA ASP A 75 -8.67 1.50 -3.02
C ASP A 75 -7.49 2.17 -2.30
N ILE A 76 -6.26 1.72 -2.55
CA ILE A 76 -5.06 2.28 -1.94
C ILE A 76 -4.83 3.73 -2.41
N LEU A 77 -4.96 3.99 -3.72
CA LEU A 77 -4.82 5.33 -4.28
C LEU A 77 -5.82 6.32 -3.67
N GLN A 78 -7.10 5.92 -3.58
CA GLN A 78 -8.13 6.76 -2.96
C GLN A 78 -7.78 7.12 -1.52
N ARG A 79 -7.25 6.17 -0.74
CA ARG A 79 -6.81 6.43 0.63
C ARG A 79 -5.65 7.40 0.69
N VAL A 80 -4.65 7.25 -0.18
CA VAL A 80 -3.51 8.18 -0.26
C VAL A 80 -4.02 9.58 -0.57
N THR A 81 -4.97 9.72 -1.49
CA THR A 81 -5.63 11.00 -1.77
C THR A 81 -6.32 11.57 -0.53
N MET A 82 -7.09 10.75 0.20
CA MET A 82 -7.77 11.19 1.43
C MET A 82 -6.78 11.59 2.53
N LEU A 83 -5.67 10.88 2.67
CA LEU A 83 -4.62 11.21 3.64
C LEU A 83 -3.94 12.53 3.31
N ASN A 84 -3.60 12.76 2.04
CA ASN A 84 -3.01 14.03 1.61
C ASN A 84 -4.01 15.20 1.65
N ALA A 85 -5.31 14.93 1.56
CA ALA A 85 -6.36 15.93 1.78
C ALA A 85 -6.61 16.23 3.26
N SER A 86 -6.10 15.40 4.19
CA SER A 86 -6.28 15.59 5.62
C SER A 86 -5.61 16.89 6.09
N PRO A 87 -6.34 17.80 6.77
CA PRO A 87 -5.75 19.02 7.32
C PRO A 87 -4.59 18.73 8.29
N LEU A 88 -4.64 17.59 8.99
CA LEU A 88 -3.58 17.18 9.92
C LEU A 88 -2.28 16.86 9.19
N VAL A 89 -2.37 16.12 8.08
CA VAL A 89 -1.22 15.73 7.26
C VAL A 89 -0.66 16.95 6.55
N GLN A 90 -1.51 17.79 5.96
CA GLN A 90 -1.10 19.04 5.34
C GLN A 90 -0.39 19.96 6.34
N ARG A 91 -0.92 20.08 7.55
CA ARG A 91 -0.29 20.89 8.60
C ARG A 91 1.06 20.32 9.04
N ALA A 92 1.18 19.00 9.17
CA ALA A 92 2.44 18.35 9.49
C ALA A 92 3.52 18.63 8.43
N ILE A 93 3.16 18.48 7.15
CA ILE A 93 4.06 18.74 6.02
C ILE A 93 4.49 20.22 6.00
N GLN A 94 3.58 21.16 6.22
CA GLN A 94 3.92 22.59 6.31
C GLN A 94 4.92 22.90 7.43
N MET A 95 4.89 22.14 8.53
CA MET A 95 5.79 22.32 9.66
C MET A 95 7.12 21.56 9.49
N LEU A 96 7.19 20.63 8.55
CA LEU A 96 8.35 19.78 8.28
C LEU A 96 8.77 19.92 6.81
N PRO A 97 9.59 20.93 6.46
CA PRO A 97 9.95 21.22 5.06
C PRO A 97 10.66 20.07 4.34
N SER A 98 11.25 19.13 5.09
CA SER A 98 11.88 17.92 4.56
C SER A 98 10.89 16.79 4.26
N CYS A 99 9.64 16.90 4.71
CA CYS A 99 8.59 15.93 4.43
C CYS A 99 7.77 16.37 3.22
N THR A 100 7.42 15.40 2.38
CA THR A 100 6.56 15.60 1.21
C THR A 100 5.19 14.97 1.42
N ALA A 101 4.29 15.20 0.48
CA ALA A 101 3.02 14.48 0.40
C ALA A 101 3.26 12.97 0.41
N ILE A 102 2.35 12.23 1.02
CA ILE A 102 2.40 10.78 1.05
C ILE A 102 2.27 10.28 -0.39
N THR A 103 3.25 9.49 -0.82
CA THR A 103 3.26 8.89 -2.15
C THR A 103 3.01 7.40 -2.06
N TRP A 104 2.48 6.83 -3.14
CA TRP A 104 2.36 5.40 -3.30
C TRP A 104 2.85 5.03 -4.69
N GLN A 105 3.85 4.15 -4.72
CA GLN A 105 4.44 3.66 -5.96
C GLN A 105 4.47 2.14 -5.89
N THR A 106 3.97 1.51 -6.93
CA THR A 106 4.19 0.09 -7.18
C THR A 106 5.37 -0.01 -8.13
N THR A 107 6.48 -0.57 -7.66
CA THR A 107 7.54 -1.00 -8.57
C THR A 107 7.06 -2.29 -9.23
N ASP A 108 6.93 -2.27 -10.55
CA ASP A 108 6.79 -3.51 -11.30
C ASP A 108 8.20 -4.14 -11.38
N PRO A 109 8.44 -5.33 -10.81
CA PRO A 109 9.69 -6.03 -10.97
C PRO A 109 9.89 -6.42 -12.43
N GLU A 110 11.13 -6.28 -12.89
CA GLU A 110 11.55 -6.71 -14.22
C GLU A 110 11.26 -8.21 -14.43
N PRO A 111 10.73 -8.59 -15.60
CA PRO A 111 10.52 -10.00 -15.92
C PRO A 111 11.87 -10.71 -16.08
N ALA A 112 12.12 -11.71 -15.22
CA ALA A 112 13.27 -12.59 -15.34
C ALA A 112 13.00 -13.68 -16.38
N SER A 113 13.73 -13.65 -17.52
CA SER A 113 13.72 -14.65 -18.60
C SER A 113 12.34 -14.90 -19.25
N VAL A 114 12.28 -15.72 -20.32
CA VAL A 114 11.02 -16.06 -21.01
C VAL A 114 10.39 -17.27 -20.33
N PRO A 115 9.40 -17.11 -19.43
CA PRO A 115 8.80 -18.24 -18.73
C PRO A 115 7.75 -18.90 -19.63
N SER A 116 7.34 -20.13 -19.30
CA SER A 116 6.10 -20.68 -19.86
C SER A 116 4.92 -19.73 -19.60
N ILE A 117 3.88 -19.75 -20.46
CA ILE A 117 2.72 -18.84 -20.32
C ILE A 117 2.10 -18.91 -18.91
N LYS A 118 2.01 -20.11 -18.34
CA LYS A 118 1.57 -20.33 -16.95
C LYS A 118 2.44 -19.60 -15.94
N GLN A 119 3.75 -19.79 -16.02
CA GLN A 119 4.70 -19.18 -15.10
C GLN A 119 4.71 -17.66 -15.25
N ALA A 120 4.64 -17.15 -16.47
CA ALA A 120 4.55 -15.72 -16.73
C ALA A 120 3.29 -15.11 -16.09
N LYS A 121 2.14 -15.79 -16.24
CA LYS A 121 0.87 -15.34 -15.64
C LYS A 121 0.93 -15.39 -14.11
N LEU A 122 1.41 -16.50 -13.53
CA LEU A 122 1.56 -16.68 -12.10
C LEU A 122 2.52 -15.63 -11.50
N GLN A 123 3.65 -15.39 -12.17
CA GLN A 123 4.64 -14.40 -11.77
C GLN A 123 4.02 -13.01 -11.79
N HIS A 124 3.34 -12.62 -12.88
CA HIS A 124 2.70 -11.30 -12.98
C HIS A 124 1.69 -11.06 -11.84
N ILE A 125 0.85 -12.06 -11.55
CA ILE A 125 -0.16 -11.95 -10.48
C ILE A 125 0.48 -11.90 -9.10
N THR A 126 1.46 -12.78 -8.85
CA THR A 126 2.18 -12.83 -7.57
C THR A 126 2.87 -11.50 -7.31
N THR A 127 3.63 -11.04 -8.29
CA THR A 127 4.26 -9.73 -8.31
C THR A 127 3.28 -8.60 -8.03
N GLY A 128 2.13 -8.57 -8.73
CA GLY A 128 1.16 -7.51 -8.58
C GLY A 128 0.63 -7.41 -7.15
N PHE A 129 0.25 -8.53 -6.54
CA PHE A 129 -0.18 -8.54 -5.14
C PHE A 129 0.94 -8.17 -4.16
N LEU A 130 2.18 -8.64 -4.38
CA LEU A 130 3.32 -8.28 -3.54
C LEU A 130 3.64 -6.79 -3.63
N ALA A 131 3.54 -6.18 -4.82
CA ALA A 131 3.74 -4.74 -5.01
C ALA A 131 2.68 -3.92 -4.23
N LEU A 132 1.42 -4.38 -4.19
CA LEU A 132 0.39 -3.76 -3.36
C LEU A 132 0.73 -3.83 -1.86
N LEU A 133 1.17 -5.00 -1.38
CA LEU A 133 1.58 -5.18 0.03
C LEU A 133 2.76 -4.29 0.40
N HIS A 134 3.78 -4.23 -0.46
CA HIS A 134 4.93 -3.36 -0.24
C HIS A 134 4.53 -1.88 -0.23
N GLY A 135 3.72 -1.45 -1.18
CA GLY A 135 3.25 -0.06 -1.25
C GLY A 135 2.38 0.33 -0.05
N LEU A 136 1.59 -0.60 0.49
CA LEU A 136 0.87 -0.39 1.75
C LEU A 136 1.83 -0.07 2.91
N GLU A 137 2.92 -0.83 3.03
CA GLU A 137 3.94 -0.62 4.07
C GLU A 137 4.64 0.74 3.92
N GLN A 138 4.93 1.16 2.69
CA GLN A 138 5.50 2.49 2.42
C GLN A 138 4.60 3.63 2.92
N ILE A 139 3.27 3.53 2.77
CA ILE A 139 2.33 4.54 3.27
C ILE A 139 2.41 4.65 4.79
N GLN A 140 2.44 3.52 5.51
CA GLN A 140 2.57 3.52 6.97
C GLN A 140 3.89 4.16 7.43
N GLN A 141 5.00 3.84 6.76
CA GLN A 141 6.30 4.40 7.09
C GLN A 141 6.34 5.92 6.87
N GLN A 142 5.73 6.42 5.80
CA GLN A 142 5.65 7.86 5.56
C GLN A 142 4.84 8.57 6.65
N MET A 143 3.73 8.00 7.12
CA MET A 143 2.98 8.58 8.23
C MET A 143 3.72 8.54 9.57
N LEU A 144 4.46 7.47 9.84
CA LEU A 144 5.36 7.42 11.00
C LEU A 144 6.45 8.49 10.90
N GLY A 145 7.01 8.69 9.71
CA GLY A 145 7.98 9.74 9.41
C GLY A 145 7.46 11.14 9.76
N LEU A 146 6.21 11.44 9.42
CA LEU A 146 5.57 12.71 9.81
C LEU A 146 5.46 12.85 11.34
N ILE A 147 5.02 11.80 12.03
CA ILE A 147 4.90 11.82 13.51
C ILE A 147 6.27 12.01 14.15
N GLN A 148 7.30 11.32 13.65
CA GLN A 148 8.65 11.39 14.20
C GLN A 148 9.29 12.75 13.91
N GLY A 149 9.10 13.30 12.72
CA GLY A 149 9.59 14.64 12.38
C GLY A 149 9.02 15.71 13.31
N LEU A 150 7.71 15.63 13.64
CA LEU A 150 7.09 16.56 14.57
C LEU A 150 7.61 16.41 16.00
N ARG A 151 7.91 15.18 16.46
CA ARG A 151 8.55 14.97 17.78
C ARG A 151 9.93 15.61 17.82
N ASN A 152 10.74 15.39 16.78
CA ASN A 152 12.06 16.00 16.70
C ASN A 152 11.98 17.53 16.72
N LEU A 153 10.96 18.12 16.07
CA LEU A 153 10.69 19.55 16.11
C LEU A 153 10.29 20.03 17.52
N GLN A 154 9.47 19.25 18.22
CA GLN A 154 9.08 19.53 19.61
C GLN A 154 10.29 19.53 20.54
N ASP A 155 11.15 18.52 20.43
CA ASP A 155 12.33 18.35 21.28
C ASP A 155 13.39 19.43 21.00
N ALA A 156 13.50 19.91 19.76
CA ALA A 156 14.40 21.01 19.40
C ALA A 156 13.90 22.40 19.85
N ALA A 157 12.63 22.52 20.23
CA ALA A 157 12.00 23.76 20.70
C ALA A 157 11.88 23.83 22.23
N ALA A 158 12.26 22.76 22.95
CA ALA A 158 12.31 22.67 24.40
C ALA A 158 13.70 23.09 24.94
#